data_AF-A0A925W9X1-F1
#
_entry.id   AF-A0A925W9X1-F1
#
_cell.length_a   1.000
_cell.length_b   1.000
_cell.length_c   1.000
_cell.angle_alpha   90.00
_cell.angle_beta   90.00
_cell.angle_gamma   90.00
#
_symmetry.space_group_name_H-M   'P 1'
#
loop_
_entity.id
_entity.type
_entity.pdbx_description
1 polymer ?
#
loop_
_entity_poly.entity_id
_entity_poly.type
_entity_poly.pdbx_seq_one_letter_code
_entity_poly.pdbx_strand_id
1 'polypeptide(L)'
;MPLIHITPEPDGSFRATAMVEAGRSSAVVDRAWVTFGSTWGASQVALTALDDQGRVMPRGRLEAHVVNNRRVVLELPSGVVMLTVEGRCDPGAIPAAAVSELLRDT
;
A
#
# COMPACT_ATOMS: atom_id res chain seq x y z
N MET A 1 3.24 -2.99 -13.23
CA MET A 1 3.08 -2.84 -11.77
C MET A 1 3.13 -1.34 -11.45
N PRO A 2 2.01 -0.70 -11.06
CA PRO A 2 2.02 0.69 -10.62
C PRO A 2 2.93 0.86 -9.41
N LEU A 3 3.81 1.86 -9.44
CA LEU A 3 4.66 2.24 -8.31
C LEU A 3 3.94 3.29 -7.46
N ILE A 4 4.08 3.18 -6.13
CA ILE A 4 3.62 4.21 -5.21
C ILE A 4 4.82 5.09 -4.88
N HIS A 5 4.76 6.35 -5.27
CA HIS A 5 5.84 7.31 -5.01
C HIS A 5 5.86 7.68 -3.53
N ILE A 6 6.88 7.22 -2.81
CA ILE A 6 7.10 7.52 -1.40
C ILE A 6 8.39 8.34 -1.29
N THR A 7 8.28 9.52 -0.68
CA THR A 7 9.42 10.36 -0.33
C THR A 7 9.32 10.69 1.15
N PRO A 8 10.17 10.10 2.01
CA PRO A 8 10.20 10.47 3.42
C PRO A 8 10.58 11.93 3.63
N GLU A 9 9.88 12.57 4.57
CA GLU A 9 10.24 13.87 5.10
C GLU A 9 11.51 13.77 5.98
N PRO A 10 12.18 14.89 6.29
CA PRO A 10 13.37 14.88 7.15
C PRO A 10 13.15 14.27 8.54
N ASP A 11 11.91 14.27 9.06
CA ASP A 11 11.56 13.65 10.34
C ASP A 11 11.29 12.14 10.24
N GLY A 12 11.45 11.56 9.04
CA GLY A 12 11.22 10.16 8.71
C GLY A 12 9.76 9.81 8.46
N SER A 13 8.82 10.75 8.55
CA SER A 13 7.42 10.50 8.18
C SER A 13 7.25 10.44 6.66
N PHE A 14 6.25 9.70 6.19
CA PHE A 14 5.86 9.71 4.78
C PHE A 14 4.37 9.53 4.63
N ARG A 15 3.83 10.06 3.52
CA ARG A 15 2.47 9.82 3.06
C ARG A 15 2.41 9.84 1.54
N ALA A 16 1.64 8.91 0.98
CA ALA A 16 1.38 8.81 -0.44
C ALA A 16 -0.07 8.34 -0.68
N THR A 17 -0.55 8.54 -1.90
CA THR A 17 -1.83 7.98 -2.37
C THR A 17 -1.61 7.20 -3.65
N ALA A 18 -2.39 6.17 -3.87
CA ALA A 18 -2.41 5.43 -5.12
C ALA A 18 -3.84 5.05 -5.50
N MET A 19 -4.13 5.13 -6.80
CA MET A 19 -5.29 4.48 -7.38
C MET A 19 -5.00 2.99 -7.51
N VAL A 20 -6.02 2.17 -7.26
CA VAL A 20 -5.94 0.72 -7.26
C VAL A 20 -7.29 0.17 -7.66
N GLU A 21 -7.35 -1.00 -8.27
CA GLU A 21 -8.61 -1.72 -8.43
C GLU A 21 -8.46 -3.09 -7.78
N ALA A 22 -9.44 -3.52 -6.98
CA ALA A 22 -9.45 -4.91 -6.49
C ALA A 22 -10.87 -5.47 -6.45
N GLY A 23 -11.15 -6.49 -7.25
CA GLY A 23 -12.32 -7.33 -7.08
C GLY A 23 -13.63 -6.62 -7.37
N ARG A 24 -14.51 -6.47 -6.37
CA ARG A 24 -15.93 -6.10 -6.55
C ARG A 24 -16.15 -4.78 -7.31
N SER A 25 -15.29 -3.80 -7.10
CA SER A 25 -15.34 -2.51 -7.78
C SER A 25 -14.77 -2.56 -9.19
N SER A 26 -14.23 -3.72 -9.62
CA SER A 26 -13.47 -3.86 -10.84
C SER A 26 -14.07 -4.80 -11.87
N ALA A 27 -14.05 -4.34 -13.12
CA ALA A 27 -14.39 -5.15 -14.29
C ALA A 27 -13.25 -6.07 -14.74
N VAL A 28 -12.00 -5.80 -14.35
CA VAL A 28 -10.80 -6.46 -14.91
C VAL A 28 -9.89 -7.10 -13.86
N VAL A 29 -9.80 -6.52 -12.65
CA VAL A 29 -8.97 -7.03 -11.55
C VAL A 29 -9.82 -7.86 -10.59
N ASP A 30 -9.35 -9.07 -10.27
CA ASP A 30 -9.97 -9.92 -9.25
C ASP A 30 -9.44 -9.60 -7.84
N ARG A 31 -8.12 -9.49 -7.70
CA ARG A 31 -7.43 -9.27 -6.41
C ARG A 31 -6.24 -8.35 -6.57
N ALA A 32 -5.89 -7.63 -5.52
CA ALA A 32 -4.71 -6.77 -5.49
C ALA A 32 -3.98 -6.83 -4.14
N TRP A 33 -2.67 -6.58 -4.19
CA TRP A 33 -1.79 -6.52 -3.03
C TRP A 33 -0.87 -5.31 -3.11
N VAL A 34 -0.55 -4.75 -1.96
CA VAL A 34 0.57 -3.80 -1.82
C VAL A 34 1.78 -4.57 -1.29
N THR A 35 2.86 -4.54 -2.05
CA THR A 35 4.18 -4.92 -1.53
C THR A 35 4.83 -3.67 -0.97
N PHE A 36 5.23 -3.71 0.30
CA PHE A 36 6.00 -2.64 0.94
C PHE A 36 7.37 -3.19 1.35
N GLY A 37 8.43 -2.49 0.97
CA GLY A 37 9.80 -2.81 1.32
C GLY A 37 10.48 -1.65 2.04
N SER A 38 11.54 -1.96 2.78
CA SER A 38 12.42 -0.94 3.35
C SER A 38 13.88 -1.37 3.24
N THR A 39 14.75 -0.43 2.90
CA THR A 39 16.21 -0.63 2.80
C THR A 39 16.95 0.41 3.62
N TRP A 40 18.12 0.05 4.14
CA TRP A 40 18.99 0.90 4.99
C TRP A 40 18.41 1.37 6.31
N GLY A 41 17.28 0.78 6.72
CA GLY A 41 16.61 0.99 8.00
C GLY A 41 15.26 0.28 8.01
N ALA A 42 14.60 0.26 9.16
CA ALA A 42 13.25 -0.27 9.29
C ALA A 42 12.20 0.80 8.98
N SER A 43 10.96 0.36 8.76
CA SER A 43 9.81 1.25 8.58
C SER A 43 8.55 0.67 9.18
N GLN A 44 7.71 1.54 9.71
CA GLN A 44 6.33 1.24 10.06
C GLN A 44 5.43 1.84 8.99
N VAL A 45 4.48 1.06 8.50
CA VAL A 45 3.53 1.46 7.47
C VAL A 45 2.11 1.13 7.88
N ALA A 46 1.20 2.04 7.57
CA ALA A 46 -0.24 1.85 7.57
C ALA A 46 -0.79 2.10 6.15
N LEU A 47 -1.70 1.23 5.72
CA LEU A 47 -2.50 1.38 4.51
C LEU A 47 -3.93 1.68 4.93
N THR A 48 -4.56 2.66 4.30
CA THR A 48 -6.01 2.88 4.41
C THR A 48 -6.66 2.72 3.05
N ALA A 49 -7.45 1.66 2.88
CA ALA A 49 -8.22 1.37 1.68
C ALA A 49 -9.57 2.10 1.67
N LEU A 50 -9.87 2.73 0.55
CA LEU A 50 -11.09 3.49 0.30
C LEU A 50 -11.93 2.82 -0.80
N ASP A 51 -13.24 2.76 -0.58
CA ASP A 51 -14.21 2.33 -1.59
C ASP A 51 -14.49 3.44 -2.63
N ASP A 52 -15.34 3.12 -3.61
CA ASP A 52 -15.75 4.02 -4.69
C ASP A 52 -16.58 5.24 -4.24
N GLN A 53 -16.98 5.28 -2.97
CA GLN A 53 -17.62 6.43 -2.33
C GLN A 53 -16.66 7.26 -1.49
N GLY A 54 -15.36 6.94 -1.50
CA GLY A 54 -14.34 7.59 -0.69
C GLY A 54 -14.42 7.26 0.80
N ARG A 55 -15.09 6.17 1.18
CA ARG A 55 -15.20 5.74 2.58
C ARG A 55 -14.12 4.72 2.90
N VAL A 56 -13.61 4.77 4.13
CA VAL A 56 -12.71 3.74 4.64
C VAL A 56 -13.43 2.41 4.69
N MET A 57 -12.85 1.40 4.04
CA MET A 57 -13.45 0.07 3.97
C MET A 57 -13.42 -0.64 5.33
N PRO A 58 -14.40 -1.51 5.62
CA PRO A 58 -14.29 -2.43 6.75
C PRO A 58 -13.02 -3.28 6.64
N ARG A 59 -12.20 -3.31 7.70
CA ARG A 59 -10.86 -3.92 7.70
C ARG A 59 -9.91 -3.35 6.62
N GLY A 60 -10.21 -2.15 6.12
CA GLY A 60 -9.38 -1.42 5.15
C GLY A 60 -8.15 -0.76 5.74
N ARG A 61 -7.95 -0.84 7.05
CA ARG A 61 -6.72 -0.40 7.71
C ARG A 61 -5.80 -1.60 7.94
N LEU A 62 -4.64 -1.59 7.28
CA LEU A 62 -3.64 -2.64 7.37
C LEU A 62 -2.33 -2.03 7.85
N GLU A 63 -1.70 -2.63 8.86
CA GLU A 63 -0.47 -2.10 9.44
C GLU A 63 0.63 -3.15 9.42
N ALA A 64 1.87 -2.72 9.19
CA ALA A 64 3.02 -3.61 9.20
C ALA A 64 4.28 -2.90 9.67
N HIS A 65 5.12 -3.66 10.38
CA HIS A 65 6.51 -3.30 10.62
C HIS A 65 7.39 -4.05 9.62
N VAL A 66 8.18 -3.30 8.86
CA VAL A 66 9.06 -3.82 7.82
C VAL A 66 10.49 -3.59 8.28
N VAL A 67 11.15 -4.66 8.70
CA VAL A 67 12.54 -4.61 9.14
C VAL A 67 13.48 -4.32 7.96
N ASN A 68 14.70 -3.85 8.29
CA ASN A 68 15.71 -3.47 7.30
C ASN A 68 15.97 -4.58 6.26
N ASN A 69 15.99 -4.18 4.99
CA ASN A 69 16.22 -5.02 3.81
C ASN A 69 15.22 -6.18 3.68
N ARG A 70 13.98 -5.99 4.14
CA ARG A 70 12.87 -6.93 3.97
C ARG A 70 11.67 -6.25 3.31
N ARG A 71 10.69 -7.09 2.96
CA ARG A 71 9.39 -6.67 2.44
C ARG A 71 8.27 -7.45 3.11
N VAL A 72 7.09 -6.85 3.08
CA VAL A 72 5.81 -7.47 3.43
C VAL A 72 4.85 -7.32 2.26
N VAL A 73 3.84 -8.19 2.20
CA VAL A 73 2.78 -8.14 1.19
C VAL A 73 1.45 -8.08 1.93
N LEU A 74 0.65 -7.08 1.61
CA LEU A 74 -0.64 -6.80 2.24
C LEU A 74 -1.74 -6.92 1.19
N GLU A 75 -2.63 -7.89 1.35
CA GLU A 75 -3.78 -8.06 0.47
C GLU A 75 -4.83 -6.98 0.74
N LEU A 76 -5.33 -6.35 -0.32
CA LEU A 76 -6.33 -5.32 -0.22
C LEU A 76 -7.75 -5.92 -0.18
N PRO A 77 -8.69 -5.32 0.57
CA PRO A 77 -10.08 -5.74 0.54
C PRO A 77 -10.69 -5.61 -0.87
N SER A 78 -11.51 -6.57 -1.26
CA SER A 78 -12.30 -6.50 -2.49
C SER A 78 -13.27 -5.31 -2.44
N GLY A 79 -13.22 -4.44 -3.45
CA GLY A 79 -13.98 -3.20 -3.57
C GLY A 79 -13.14 -1.93 -3.44
N VAL A 80 -11.83 -2.03 -3.15
CA VAL A 80 -10.97 -0.85 -3.04
C VAL A 80 -10.80 -0.18 -4.42
N VAL A 81 -10.80 1.16 -4.43
CA VAL A 81 -10.47 1.96 -5.64
C VAL A 81 -9.30 2.93 -5.42
N MET A 82 -9.00 3.22 -4.15
CA MET A 82 -7.95 4.15 -3.75
C MET A 82 -7.37 3.73 -2.42
N LEU A 83 -6.08 4.01 -2.21
CA LEU A 83 -5.41 3.73 -0.96
C LEU A 83 -4.52 4.89 -0.55
N THR A 84 -4.44 5.15 0.76
CA THR A 84 -3.36 5.95 1.33
C THR A 84 -2.31 5.02 1.92
N VAL A 85 -1.04 5.37 1.72
CA VAL A 85 0.11 4.75 2.38
C VAL A 85 0.72 5.80 3.28
N GLU A 86 0.86 5.52 4.57
CA GLU A 86 1.48 6.45 5.50
C GLU A 86 2.30 5.71 6.54
N GLY A 87 3.27 6.39 7.15
CA GLY A 87 4.13 5.74 8.12
C GLY A 87 5.32 6.58 8.57
N ARG A 88 6.27 5.88 9.21
CA ARG A 88 7.56 6.44 9.62
C ARG A 88 8.67 5.45 9.31
N CYS A 89 9.85 5.95 9.03
CA CYS A 89 11.05 5.14 8.83
C CYS A 89 12.21 5.61 9.70
N ASP A 90 13.18 4.72 9.92
CA ASP A 90 14.43 5.09 10.57
C ASP A 90 15.17 6.18 9.76
N PRO A 91 16.02 7.00 10.39
CA PRO A 91 16.85 7.97 9.67
C PRO A 91 17.69 7.33 8.57
N GLY A 92 17.56 7.82 7.34
CA GLY A 92 18.29 7.30 6.17
C GLY A 92 17.69 6.04 5.54
N ALA A 93 16.61 5.49 6.10
CA ALA A 93 15.87 4.40 5.48
C ALA A 93 15.22 4.85 4.16
N ILE A 94 15.14 3.92 3.21
CA ILE A 94 14.50 4.12 1.91
C ILE A 94 13.31 3.15 1.81
N PRO A 95 12.10 3.60 2.19
CA PRO A 95 10.88 2.84 1.99
C PRO A 95 10.44 2.86 0.52
N ALA A 96 9.81 1.78 0.07
CA ALA A 96 9.25 1.67 -1.28
C ALA A 96 7.98 0.83 -1.27
N ALA A 97 7.03 1.16 -2.15
CA ALA A 97 5.81 0.37 -2.30
C ALA A 97 5.35 0.25 -3.75
N ALA A 98 4.69 -0.86 -4.04
CA ALA A 98 4.12 -1.12 -5.35
C ALA A 98 2.85 -1.97 -5.25
N VAL A 99 1.97 -1.80 -6.24
CA VAL A 99 0.69 -2.50 -6.34
C VAL A 99 0.82 -3.66 -7.31
N SER A 100 0.51 -4.87 -6.87
CA SER A 100 0.37 -6.04 -7.74
C SER A 100 -1.10 -6.41 -7.89
N GLU A 101 -1.51 -6.84 -9.07
CA GLU A 101 -2.90 -7.15 -9.43
C GLU A 101 -2.97 -8.53 -10.06
N LEU A 102 -4.02 -9.28 -9.74
CA LEU A 102 -4.42 -10.50 -10.41
C LEU A 102 -5.64 -10.20 -11.26
N LEU A 103 -5.53 -10.40 -12.58
CA LEU A 103 -6.61 -10.19 -13.52
C LEU A 103 -7.64 -11.32 -13.42
N ARG A 104 -8.90 -11.01 -13.75
CA ARG A 104 -9.96 -12.01 -13.88
C ARG A 104 -9.65 -12.94 -15.07
N ASP A 105 -9.90 -14.23 -14.90
CA ASP A 105 -9.93 -15.17 -16.03
C ASP A 105 -11.16 -14.85 -16.88
N THR A 106 -10.95 -14.37 -18.11
CA THR A 106 -11.99 -14.09 -19.11
C THR A 106 -12.26 -15.28 -20.01
#